data_AF-A0AAN7AHS5-F1
#
_entry.id   AF-A0AAN7AHS5-F1
#
_cell.length_a   1.000
_cell.length_b   1.000
_cell.length_c   1.000
_cell.angle_alpha   90.00
_cell.angle_beta   90.00
_cell.angle_gamma   90.00
#
_symmetry.space_group_name_H-M   'P 1'
#
loop_
_entity.id
_entity.type
_entity.pdbx_description
1 polymer ?
#
loop_
_entity_poly.entity_id
_entity_poly.type
_entity_poly.pdbx_seq_one_letter_code
_entity_poly.pdbx_strand_id
1 'polypeptide(L)'
;SRPAVIATATATALATGLLAYAVYFDYRRRSSAEFRRELRREERRLARNANEQATLDAMAQKQAIYAAVDEAKAEGFPTNSEEKEAYFLEQVQAGEILQTDPTKAADAALAFYRALKVYPTPRDLINIYDKTVSRPILDILAEMIAYDGTLKIDGSYTAAPPGVDINELMRELGEQGVAP
;
A
#
# COMPACT_ATOMS: atom_id res chain seq x y z
N SER A 1 -11.11 -24.05 42.22
CA SER A 1 -11.87 -24.89 41.26
C SER A 1 -10.89 -25.65 40.38
N ARG A 2 -11.20 -26.89 39.96
CA ARG A 2 -10.38 -27.67 39.02
C ARG A 2 -9.86 -26.89 37.78
N PRO A 3 -10.66 -26.01 37.12
CA PRO A 3 -10.16 -25.18 36.02
C PRO A 3 -9.03 -24.22 36.41
N ALA A 4 -9.06 -23.63 37.61
CA ALA A 4 -7.99 -22.73 38.06
C ALA A 4 -6.66 -23.48 38.24
N VAL A 5 -6.70 -24.71 38.75
CA VAL A 5 -5.50 -25.55 38.93
C VAL A 5 -4.89 -25.93 37.57
N ILE A 6 -5.73 -26.27 36.59
CA ILE A 6 -5.28 -26.60 35.22
C ILE A 6 -4.69 -25.35 34.53
N ALA A 7 -5.34 -24.20 34.66
CA ALA A 7 -4.85 -22.94 34.10
C ALA A 7 -3.49 -22.53 34.69
N THR A 8 -3.32 -22.64 36.01
CA THR A 8 -2.04 -22.32 36.67
C THR A 8 -0.94 -23.32 36.29
N ALA A 9 -1.24 -24.62 36.24
CA ALA A 9 -0.28 -25.64 35.85
C ALA A 9 0.18 -25.46 34.39
N THR A 10 -0.74 -25.18 33.46
CA THR A 10 -0.42 -24.93 32.04
C THR A 10 0.40 -23.65 31.85
N ALA A 11 0.03 -22.55 32.52
CA ALA A 11 0.80 -21.31 32.47
C ALA A 11 2.23 -21.49 33.02
N THR A 12 2.38 -22.22 34.12
CA THR A 12 3.69 -22.51 34.74
C THR A 12 4.57 -23.35 33.81
N ALA A 13 3.98 -24.36 33.16
CA ALA A 13 4.69 -25.21 32.21
C ALA A 13 5.17 -24.43 30.97
N LEU A 14 4.31 -23.56 30.40
CA LEU A 14 4.68 -22.70 29.27
C LEU A 14 5.80 -21.72 29.64
N ALA A 15 5.68 -21.05 30.79
CA ALA A 15 6.70 -20.11 31.25
C ALA A 15 8.06 -20.80 31.46
N THR A 16 8.06 -22.00 32.07
CA THR A 16 9.29 -22.79 32.27
C THR A 16 9.91 -23.21 30.94
N GLY A 17 9.09 -23.64 29.98
CA GLY A 17 9.55 -24.00 28.64
C GLY A 17 10.18 -22.83 27.88
N LEU A 18 9.57 -21.64 27.94
CA LEU A 18 10.12 -20.42 27.32
C LEU A 18 11.46 -20.01 27.94
N LEU A 19 11.58 -20.05 29.28
CA LEU A 19 12.83 -19.75 29.99
C LEU A 19 13.93 -20.74 29.61
N ALA A 20 13.63 -22.04 29.60
CA ALA A 20 14.59 -23.07 29.20
C ALA A 20 15.06 -22.86 27.75
N TYR A 21 14.15 -22.54 26.83
CA TYR A 21 14.50 -22.24 25.45
C TYR A 21 15.37 -20.97 25.34
N ALA A 22 15.07 -19.91 26.09
CA ALA A 22 15.87 -18.69 26.08
C ALA A 22 17.31 -18.93 26.53
N VAL A 23 17.52 -19.71 27.60
CA VAL A 23 18.87 -20.09 28.08
C VAL A 23 19.61 -20.92 27.04
N TYR A 24 18.95 -21.93 26.46
CA TYR A 24 19.52 -22.76 25.40
C TYR A 24 19.91 -21.93 24.16
N PHE A 25 19.03 -21.02 23.75
CA PHE A 25 19.24 -20.15 22.60
C PHE A 25 20.44 -19.21 22.79
N ASP A 26 20.55 -18.54 23.94
CA ASP A 26 21.69 -17.64 24.20
C ASP A 26 23.02 -18.42 24.29
N TYR A 27 23.01 -19.61 24.91
CA TYR A 27 24.18 -20.49 24.92
C TYR A 27 24.62 -20.83 23.49
N ARG A 28 23.71 -21.31 22.65
CA ARG A 28 24.03 -21.75 21.29
C ARG A 28 24.43 -20.59 20.37
N ARG A 29 23.81 -19.42 20.56
CA ARG A 29 24.18 -18.17 19.89
C ARG A 29 25.63 -17.76 20.18
N ARG A 30 26.09 -17.90 21.42
CA ARG A 30 27.46 -17.52 21.80
C ARG A 30 28.50 -18.58 21.46
N SER A 31 28.16 -19.86 21.61
CA SER A 31 29.14 -20.96 21.54
C SER A 31 29.36 -21.55 20.15
N SER A 32 28.42 -21.40 19.20
CA SER A 32 28.50 -22.08 17.91
C SER A 32 28.50 -21.14 16.70
N ALA A 33 29.51 -21.27 15.84
CA ALA A 33 29.62 -20.48 14.62
C ALA A 33 28.57 -20.86 13.56
N GLU A 34 28.28 -22.16 13.43
CA GLU A 34 27.27 -22.70 12.51
C GLU A 34 25.87 -22.17 12.82
N PHE A 35 25.43 -22.22 14.09
CA PHE A 35 24.12 -21.69 14.48
C PHE A 35 23.97 -20.20 14.17
N ARG A 36 25.02 -19.39 14.37
CA ARG A 36 25.01 -17.97 13.98
C ARG A 36 24.92 -17.80 12.46
N ARG A 37 25.55 -18.68 11.67
CA ARG A 37 25.45 -18.66 10.20
C ARG A 37 24.04 -19.01 9.74
N GLU A 38 23.45 -20.05 10.32
CA GLU A 38 22.07 -20.46 10.08
C GLU A 38 21.10 -19.32 10.43
N LEU A 39 21.24 -18.71 11.61
CA LEU A 39 20.40 -17.59 12.03
C LEU A 39 20.45 -16.41 11.03
N ARG A 40 21.66 -16.01 10.59
CA ARG A 40 21.81 -14.97 9.55
C ARG A 40 21.27 -15.36 8.18
N ARG A 41 21.23 -16.65 7.85
CA ARG A 41 20.63 -17.15 6.59
C ARG A 41 19.11 -17.09 6.69
N GLU A 42 18.56 -17.51 7.82
CA GLU A 42 17.13 -17.45 8.13
C GLU A 42 16.62 -16.01 8.17
N GLU A 43 17.29 -15.10 8.87
CA GLU A 43 16.96 -13.66 8.86
C GLU A 43 16.94 -13.08 7.44
N ARG A 44 17.97 -13.39 6.64
CA ARG A 44 18.02 -12.94 5.24
C ARG A 44 16.91 -13.56 4.39
N ARG A 45 16.54 -14.82 4.63
CA ARG A 45 15.43 -15.47 3.94
C ARG A 45 14.10 -14.82 4.31
N LEU A 46 13.85 -14.57 5.59
CA LEU A 46 12.65 -13.89 6.06
C LEU A 46 12.55 -12.47 5.49
N ALA A 47 13.64 -11.72 5.48
CA ALA A 47 13.69 -10.39 4.87
C ALA A 47 13.43 -10.42 3.36
N ARG A 48 14.01 -11.39 2.63
CA ARG A 48 13.72 -11.58 1.19
C ARG A 48 12.25 -11.92 0.95
N ASN A 49 11.70 -12.86 1.71
CA ASN A 49 10.30 -13.27 1.58
C ASN A 49 9.35 -12.12 1.91
N ALA A 50 9.65 -11.31 2.94
CA ALA A 50 8.85 -10.14 3.27
C ALA A 50 8.90 -9.07 2.16
N ASN A 51 10.07 -8.85 1.56
CA ASN A 51 10.20 -7.93 0.43
C ASN A 51 9.46 -8.46 -0.80
N GLU A 52 9.62 -9.74 -1.14
CA GLU A 52 8.90 -10.37 -2.25
C GLU A 52 7.37 -10.25 -2.04
N GLN A 53 6.87 -10.56 -0.84
CA GLN A 53 5.46 -10.38 -0.53
C GLN A 53 5.01 -8.92 -0.68
N ALA A 54 5.78 -7.96 -0.16
CA ALA A 54 5.46 -6.54 -0.31
C ALA A 54 5.43 -6.10 -1.79
N THR A 55 6.34 -6.62 -2.62
CA THR A 55 6.31 -6.34 -4.06
C THR A 55 5.10 -6.94 -4.76
N LEU A 56 4.71 -8.17 -4.40
CA LEU A 56 3.52 -8.82 -4.93
C LEU A 56 2.24 -8.07 -4.52
N ASP A 57 2.16 -7.67 -3.26
CA ASP A 57 1.01 -6.90 -2.73
C ASP A 57 0.91 -5.54 -3.43
N ALA A 58 2.03 -4.85 -3.64
CA ALA A 58 2.06 -3.59 -4.38
C ALA A 58 1.62 -3.75 -5.85
N MET A 59 2.08 -4.82 -6.51
CA MET A 59 1.65 -5.14 -7.88
C MET A 59 0.16 -5.48 -7.93
N ALA A 60 -0.36 -6.25 -6.97
CA ALA A 60 -1.77 -6.60 -6.89
C ALA A 60 -2.65 -5.37 -6.65
N GLN A 61 -2.24 -4.47 -5.75
CA GLN A 61 -2.93 -3.21 -5.51
C GLN A 61 -2.98 -2.36 -6.78
N LYS A 62 -1.86 -2.25 -7.49
CA LYS A 62 -1.77 -1.51 -8.76
C LYS A 62 -2.68 -2.11 -9.83
N GLN A 63 -2.72 -3.43 -9.97
CA GLN A 63 -3.63 -4.12 -10.88
C GLN A 63 -5.10 -3.87 -10.53
N ALA A 64 -5.46 -3.86 -9.24
CA ALA A 64 -6.81 -3.55 -8.80
C ALA A 64 -7.23 -2.11 -9.16
N ILE A 65 -6.31 -1.15 -9.01
CA ILE A 65 -6.54 0.25 -9.43
C ILE A 65 -6.80 0.31 -10.94
N TYR A 66 -5.99 -0.39 -11.74
CA TYR A 66 -6.14 -0.39 -13.21
C TYR A 66 -7.46 -1.04 -13.64
N ALA A 67 -7.82 -2.16 -13.03
CA ALA A 67 -9.10 -2.82 -13.28
C ALA A 67 -10.29 -1.91 -12.97
N ALA A 68 -10.24 -1.17 -11.85
CA ALA A 68 -11.29 -0.22 -11.49
C ALA A 68 -11.41 0.94 -12.49
N VAL A 69 -10.28 1.44 -13.01
CA VAL A 69 -10.27 2.48 -14.05
C VAL A 69 -10.85 1.95 -15.37
N ASP A 70 -10.50 0.73 -15.76
CA ASP A 70 -11.02 0.10 -16.98
C ASP A 70 -12.52 -0.20 -16.86
N GLU A 71 -12.98 -0.64 -15.69
CA GLU A 71 -14.40 -0.83 -15.40
C GLU A 71 -15.17 0.49 -15.50
N ALA A 72 -14.69 1.56 -14.86
CA ALA A 72 -15.31 2.88 -14.96
C ALA A 72 -15.35 3.41 -16.41
N LYS A 73 -14.34 3.10 -17.22
CA LYS A 73 -14.34 3.42 -18.65
C LYS A 73 -15.34 2.60 -19.45
N ALA A 74 -15.49 1.32 -19.12
CA ALA A 74 -16.41 0.41 -19.78
C ALA A 74 -17.89 0.74 -19.46
N GLU A 75 -18.18 1.18 -18.23
CA GLU A 75 -19.48 1.74 -17.84
C GLU A 75 -19.84 2.98 -18.68
N GLY A 76 -18.81 3.75 -19.05
CA GLY A 76 -18.95 4.97 -19.83
C GLY A 76 -19.25 6.19 -18.96
N PHE A 77 -19.28 7.35 -19.62
CA PHE A 77 -19.53 8.64 -18.97
C PHE A 77 -20.68 9.37 -19.66
N PRO A 78 -21.47 10.17 -18.92
CA PRO A 78 -22.53 10.97 -19.51
C PRO A 78 -21.98 11.91 -20.58
N THR A 79 -22.75 12.12 -21.65
CA THR A 79 -22.31 12.93 -22.81
C THR A 79 -22.91 14.33 -22.81
N ASN A 80 -24.14 14.49 -22.31
CA ASN A 80 -24.80 15.78 -22.23
C ASN A 80 -24.37 16.59 -21.00
N SER A 81 -24.52 17.92 -21.07
CA SER A 81 -23.98 18.83 -20.06
C SER A 81 -24.68 18.71 -18.70
N GLU A 82 -25.99 18.48 -18.69
CA GLU A 82 -26.79 18.40 -17.47
C GLU A 82 -26.49 17.11 -16.68
N GLU A 83 -26.44 15.96 -17.35
CA GLU A 83 -26.05 14.69 -16.73
C GLU A 83 -24.58 14.70 -16.30
N LYS A 84 -23.69 15.38 -17.03
CA LYS A 84 -22.29 15.55 -16.59
C LYS A 84 -22.19 16.32 -15.29
N GLU A 85 -22.97 17.40 -15.13
CA GLU A 85 -22.98 18.18 -13.90
C GLU A 85 -23.54 17.37 -12.74
N ALA A 86 -24.66 16.66 -12.95
CA ALA A 86 -25.25 15.80 -11.93
C ALA A 86 -24.29 14.67 -11.51
N TYR A 87 -23.68 13.98 -12.48
CA TYR A 87 -22.71 12.92 -12.24
C TYR A 87 -21.46 13.45 -11.53
N PHE A 88 -20.96 14.62 -11.94
CA PHE A 88 -19.85 15.27 -11.26
C PHE A 88 -20.14 15.49 -9.77
N LEU A 89 -21.29 16.08 -9.45
CA LEU A 89 -21.67 16.35 -8.06
C LEU A 89 -21.83 15.06 -7.25
N GLU A 90 -22.47 14.04 -7.84
CA GLU A 90 -22.61 12.72 -7.21
C GLU A 90 -21.26 12.10 -6.88
N GLN A 91 -20.32 12.11 -7.83
CA GLN A 91 -19.00 11.53 -7.64
C GLN A 91 -18.15 12.32 -6.65
N VAL A 92 -18.21 13.66 -6.65
CA VAL A 92 -17.52 14.48 -5.64
C VAL A 92 -18.06 14.18 -4.24
N GLN A 93 -19.39 14.14 -4.08
CA GLN A 93 -20.02 13.83 -2.80
C GLN A 93 -19.65 12.41 -2.33
N ALA A 94 -19.66 11.43 -3.23
CA ALA A 94 -19.25 10.07 -2.92
C ALA A 94 -17.78 10.02 -2.47
N GLY A 95 -16.88 10.72 -3.17
CA GLY A 95 -15.47 10.82 -2.83
C GLY A 95 -15.25 11.46 -1.45
N GLU A 96 -15.97 12.55 -1.14
CA GLU A 96 -15.90 13.21 0.16
C GLU A 96 -16.37 12.31 1.31
N ILE A 97 -17.45 11.55 1.12
CA ILE A 97 -17.94 10.59 2.13
C ILE A 97 -16.90 9.48 2.34
N LEU A 98 -16.42 8.87 1.25
CA LEU A 98 -15.49 7.75 1.29
C LEU A 98 -14.12 8.14 1.84
N GLN A 99 -13.67 9.38 1.60
CA GLN A 99 -12.42 9.90 2.12
C GLN A 99 -12.34 9.91 3.65
N THR A 100 -13.48 9.90 4.34
CA THR A 100 -13.52 9.86 5.82
C THR A 100 -13.05 8.50 6.39
N ASP A 101 -13.05 7.45 5.57
CA ASP A 101 -12.61 6.10 5.94
C ASP A 101 -11.28 5.73 5.25
N PRO A 102 -10.17 5.61 6.00
CA PRO A 102 -8.88 5.22 5.42
C PRO A 102 -8.88 3.88 4.68
N THR A 103 -9.80 2.97 5.01
CA THR A 103 -9.93 1.67 4.31
C THR A 103 -10.58 1.79 2.93
N LYS A 104 -11.17 2.95 2.64
CA LYS A 104 -11.90 3.28 1.41
C LYS A 104 -11.16 4.25 0.50
N ALA A 105 -9.85 4.45 0.72
CA ALA A 105 -9.05 5.39 -0.05
C ALA A 105 -9.07 5.12 -1.57
N ALA A 106 -9.07 3.86 -2.00
CA ALA A 106 -9.15 3.50 -3.42
C ALA A 106 -10.52 3.82 -4.04
N ASP A 107 -11.61 3.54 -3.31
CA ASP A 107 -12.98 3.85 -3.73
C ASP A 107 -13.18 5.38 -3.82
N ALA A 108 -12.65 6.14 -2.85
CA ALA A 108 -12.67 7.59 -2.86
C ALA A 108 -11.89 8.17 -4.06
N ALA A 109 -10.68 7.66 -4.32
CA ALA A 109 -9.88 8.06 -5.47
C ALA A 109 -10.60 7.77 -6.79
N LEU A 110 -11.29 6.63 -6.90
CA LEU A 110 -12.09 6.27 -8.07
C LEU A 110 -13.22 7.27 -8.32
N ALA A 111 -13.91 7.71 -7.27
CA ALA A 111 -14.96 8.72 -7.36
C ALA A 111 -14.38 10.07 -7.85
N PHE A 112 -13.26 10.52 -7.30
CA PHE A 112 -12.58 11.74 -7.77
C PHE A 112 -12.05 11.61 -9.22
N TYR A 113 -11.58 10.44 -9.62
CA TYR A 113 -11.23 10.15 -11.01
C TYR A 113 -12.44 10.28 -11.93
N ARG A 114 -13.58 9.66 -11.57
CA ARG A 114 -14.84 9.77 -12.33
C ARG A 114 -15.31 11.22 -12.46
N ALA A 115 -15.19 12.02 -11.39
CA ALA A 115 -15.48 13.45 -11.42
C ALA A 115 -14.55 14.21 -12.40
N LEU A 116 -13.25 13.91 -12.40
CA LEU A 116 -12.29 14.50 -13.34
C LEU A 116 -12.62 14.21 -14.81
N LYS A 117 -13.14 13.01 -15.10
CA LYS A 117 -13.49 12.59 -16.48
C LYS A 117 -14.60 13.41 -17.11
N VAL A 118 -15.53 13.93 -16.31
CA VAL A 118 -16.67 14.71 -16.80
C VAL A 118 -16.47 16.22 -16.65
N TYR A 119 -15.45 16.65 -15.91
CA TYR A 119 -15.19 18.05 -15.65
C TYR A 119 -14.57 18.78 -16.86
N PRO A 120 -15.05 19.99 -17.24
CA PRO A 120 -14.56 20.68 -18.44
C PRO A 120 -13.08 21.11 -18.37
N THR A 121 -12.57 21.45 -17.18
CA THR A 121 -11.18 21.89 -16.96
C THR A 121 -10.48 21.05 -15.87
N PRO A 122 -10.12 19.78 -16.14
CA PRO A 122 -9.61 18.84 -15.12
C PRO A 122 -8.43 19.37 -14.29
N ARG A 123 -7.60 20.23 -14.90
CA ARG A 123 -6.46 20.89 -14.22
C ARG A 123 -6.90 21.76 -13.04
N ASP A 124 -7.98 22.52 -13.18
CA ASP A 124 -8.45 23.42 -12.13
C ASP A 124 -8.98 22.61 -10.95
N LEU A 125 -9.69 21.52 -11.23
CA LEU A 125 -10.23 20.62 -10.23
C LEU A 125 -9.13 19.93 -9.42
N ILE A 126 -8.04 19.52 -10.07
CA ILE A 126 -6.87 18.95 -9.38
C ILE A 126 -6.25 19.92 -8.38
N ASN A 127 -6.14 21.21 -8.73
CA ASN A 127 -5.61 22.22 -7.81
C ASN A 127 -6.48 22.42 -6.56
N ILE A 128 -7.78 22.09 -6.65
CA ILE A 128 -8.69 22.08 -5.50
C ILE A 128 -8.43 20.83 -4.67
N TYR A 129 -8.36 19.66 -5.31
CA TYR A 129 -8.07 18.40 -4.63
C TYR A 129 -6.72 18.41 -3.88
N ASP A 130 -5.69 19.12 -4.36
CA ASP A 130 -4.43 19.30 -3.62
C ASP A 130 -4.61 19.78 -2.19
N LYS A 131 -5.65 20.60 -2.00
CA LYS A 131 -5.88 21.36 -0.77
C LYS A 131 -6.89 20.68 0.13
N THR A 132 -7.77 19.84 -0.42
CA THR A 132 -8.93 19.30 0.29
C THR A 132 -8.90 17.77 0.43
N VAL A 133 -8.18 17.07 -0.44
CA VAL A 133 -8.10 15.60 -0.45
C VAL A 133 -6.84 15.14 0.27
N SER A 134 -6.93 14.05 1.02
CA SER A 134 -5.79 13.53 1.77
C SER A 134 -4.72 12.94 0.84
N ARG A 135 -3.45 13.05 1.25
CA ARG A 135 -2.30 12.58 0.45
C ARG A 135 -2.42 11.11 -0.02
N PRO A 136 -2.83 10.14 0.81
CA PRO A 136 -2.96 8.75 0.36
C PRO A 136 -3.96 8.57 -0.81
N ILE A 137 -5.03 9.36 -0.83
CA ILE A 137 -6.03 9.31 -1.91
C ILE A 137 -5.48 9.98 -3.17
N LEU A 138 -4.76 11.10 -3.02
CA LEU A 138 -4.10 11.79 -4.14
C LEU A 138 -3.05 10.91 -4.81
N ASP A 139 -2.28 10.13 -4.05
CA ASP A 139 -1.27 9.22 -4.61
C ASP A 139 -1.93 8.10 -5.46
N ILE A 140 -3.07 7.56 -5.00
CA ILE A 140 -3.86 6.59 -5.79
C ILE A 140 -4.48 7.25 -7.03
N LEU A 141 -5.02 8.46 -6.88
CA LEU A 141 -5.60 9.23 -7.99
C LEU A 141 -4.55 9.53 -9.07
N ALA A 142 -3.32 9.86 -8.67
CA ALA A 142 -2.21 10.08 -9.58
C ALA A 142 -1.87 8.81 -10.39
N GLU A 143 -1.90 7.63 -9.76
CA GLU A 143 -1.71 6.34 -10.46
C GLU A 143 -2.85 6.09 -11.47
N MET A 144 -4.11 6.40 -11.12
CA MET A 144 -5.25 6.31 -12.05
C MET A 144 -5.11 7.25 -13.26
N ILE A 145 -4.67 8.49 -13.02
CA ILE A 145 -4.42 9.49 -14.07
C ILE A 145 -3.26 9.05 -14.98
N ALA A 146 -2.17 8.53 -14.40
CA ALA A 146 -1.03 8.05 -15.15
C ALA A 146 -1.38 6.86 -16.06
N TYR A 147 -2.29 6.00 -15.60
CA TYR A 147 -2.84 4.90 -16.41
C TYR A 147 -3.82 5.40 -17.48
N ASP A 148 -4.70 6.36 -17.16
CA ASP A 148 -5.60 6.98 -18.14
C ASP A 148 -4.97 8.14 -18.92
N GLY A 149 -4.21 7.81 -19.97
CA GLY A 149 -3.59 8.80 -20.87
C GLY A 149 -4.56 9.74 -21.62
N THR A 150 -5.88 9.60 -21.47
CA THR A 150 -6.84 10.58 -22.01
C THR A 150 -7.00 11.81 -21.13
N LEU A 151 -6.64 11.74 -19.84
CA LEU A 151 -6.57 12.87 -18.93
C LEU A 151 -5.20 13.56 -19.10
N LYS A 152 -5.09 14.45 -20.08
CA LYS A 152 -3.86 15.23 -20.31
C LYS A 152 -3.71 16.34 -19.28
N ILE A 153 -3.10 16.01 -18.14
CA ILE A 153 -2.76 16.96 -17.10
C ILE A 153 -1.25 17.23 -17.18
N ASP A 154 -0.87 18.23 -17.98
CA ASP A 154 0.54 18.61 -18.14
C ASP A 154 1.04 19.36 -16.89
N GLY A 155 1.56 18.65 -15.88
CA GLY A 155 2.37 19.26 -14.82
C GLY A 155 2.13 18.78 -13.39
N SER A 156 3.26 18.64 -12.69
CA SER A 156 3.49 18.52 -11.24
C SER A 156 2.87 17.37 -10.44
N TYR A 157 1.73 16.80 -10.85
CA TYR A 157 1.07 15.72 -10.09
C TYR A 157 1.55 14.31 -10.41
N THR A 158 2.04 14.11 -11.62
CA THR A 158 2.60 12.83 -12.08
C THR A 158 4.06 12.65 -11.69
N ALA A 159 4.63 13.61 -10.94
CA ALA A 159 5.95 13.44 -10.36
C ALA A 159 5.83 12.40 -9.24
N ALA A 160 6.43 11.24 -9.48
CA ALA A 160 6.76 10.24 -8.46
C ALA A 160 7.20 10.94 -7.15
N PRO A 161 6.91 10.35 -5.97
CA PRO A 161 7.29 10.96 -4.71
C PRO A 161 8.77 11.35 -4.77
N PRO A 162 9.13 12.62 -4.48
CA PRO A 162 10.52 13.01 -4.43
C PRO A 162 11.17 12.25 -3.27
N GLY A 163 11.95 11.22 -3.61
CA GLY A 163 12.73 10.47 -2.61
C GLY A 163 12.86 8.97 -2.81
N VAL A 164 12.20 8.34 -3.80
CA VAL A 164 12.48 6.93 -4.11
C VAL A 164 12.83 6.79 -5.58
N ASP A 165 14.09 7.08 -5.90
CA ASP A 165 14.68 6.59 -7.14
C ASP A 165 14.80 5.06 -7.00
N ILE A 166 13.92 4.33 -7.67
CA ILE A 166 13.87 2.86 -7.64
C ILE A 166 15.21 2.29 -8.13
N ASN A 167 15.92 2.98 -9.03
CA ASN A 167 17.25 2.58 -9.45
C ASN A 167 18.29 2.81 -8.35
N GLU A 168 18.15 3.87 -7.55
CA GLU A 168 19.01 4.12 -6.38
C GLU A 168 18.72 3.13 -5.25
N LEU A 169 17.45 2.80 -5.00
CA LEU A 169 17.04 1.77 -4.04
C LEU A 169 17.54 0.38 -4.46
N MET A 170 17.43 0.02 -5.75
CA MET A 170 17.97 -1.23 -6.28
C MET A 170 19.50 -1.24 -6.28
N ARG A 171 20.15 -0.08 -6.45
CA ARG A 171 21.59 0.08 -6.34
C ARG A 171 22.07 -0.07 -4.89
N GLU A 172 21.38 0.53 -3.92
CA GLU A 172 21.67 0.36 -2.49
C GLU A 172 21.44 -1.09 -2.02
N LEU A 173 20.38 -1.74 -2.50
CA LEU A 173 20.12 -3.16 -2.25
C LEU A 173 21.14 -4.08 -2.96
N GLY A 174 21.70 -3.63 -4.08
CA GLY A 174 22.79 -4.31 -4.81
C GLY A 174 24.17 -4.11 -4.17
N GLU A 175 24.45 -2.94 -3.60
CA GLU A 175 25.72 -2.62 -2.93
C GLU A 175 25.82 -3.21 -1.51
N GLN A 176 24.69 -3.55 -0.87
CA GLN A 176 24.70 -4.39 0.35
C GLN A 176 24.89 -5.89 0.05
N GLY A 177 25.18 -6.23 -1.21
CA GLY A 177 25.78 -7.49 -1.61
C GLY A 177 27.18 -7.64 -1.00
N VAL A 178 27.24 -8.22 0.19
CA VAL A 178 28.42 -8.96 0.66
C VAL A 178 28.76 -10.00 -0.42
N ALA A 179 29.73 -9.65 -1.27
CA ALA A 179 30.45 -10.58 -2.13
C ALA A 179 31.19 -11.61 -1.25
N PRO A 180 31.54 -12.80 -1.80
CA PRO A 180 31.65 -14.08 -1.08
C PRO A 180 32.58 -14.11 0.14
#